data_AF-A0A453KQA9-F1
#
_entry.id   AF-A0A453KQA9-F1
#
_cell.length_a   1.000
_cell.length_b   1.000
_cell.length_c   1.000
_cell.angle_alpha   90.00
_cell.angle_beta   90.00
_cell.angle_gamma   90.00
#
_symmetry.space_group_name_H-M   'P 1'
#
loop_
_entity.id
_entity.type
_entity.pdbx_description
1 polymer ?
#
loop_
_entity_poly.entity_id
_entity_poly.type
_entity_poly.pdbx_seq_one_letter_code
_entity_poly.pdbx_strand_id
1 'polypeptide(L)'
;PFAYDGGEHEVLLNDWWHKSTYEQAAGLAAVPIVWVGEPQSLLINGRGRYNCSAMAPDAACNATHPECAAQVFAVVPGRTYRFRIASVTPPSPPSTSRSRCTRRR
;
A
#
# COMPACT_ATOMS: atom_id res chain seq x y z
N PRO A 1 20.60 9.66 -22.58
CA PRO A 1 20.36 8.41 -21.81
C PRO A 1 21.35 8.31 -20.66
N PHE A 2 20.94 7.85 -19.48
CA PHE A 2 21.79 7.77 -18.28
C PHE A 2 22.19 6.30 -18.01
N ALA A 3 23.41 6.08 -17.51
CA ALA A 3 23.92 4.75 -17.18
C ALA A 3 23.62 4.39 -15.71
N TYR A 4 23.31 3.12 -15.47
CA TYR A 4 23.08 2.53 -14.14
C TYR A 4 23.61 1.09 -14.15
N ASP A 5 24.38 0.73 -13.13
CA ASP A 5 25.15 -0.53 -13.00
C ASP A 5 24.64 -1.42 -11.86
N GLY A 6 23.77 -0.88 -11.01
CA GLY A 6 23.04 -1.61 -9.97
C GLY A 6 21.79 -2.34 -10.49
N GLY A 7 21.28 -1.97 -11.67
CA GLY A 7 20.01 -2.46 -12.18
C GLY A 7 18.84 -1.55 -11.82
N GLU A 8 17.63 -2.11 -11.79
CA GLU A 8 16.39 -1.34 -11.67
C GLU A 8 15.47 -1.87 -10.58
N HIS A 9 14.76 -0.94 -9.93
CA HIS A 9 13.75 -1.25 -8.93
C HIS A 9 12.44 -0.55 -9.27
N GLU A 10 11.35 -1.29 -9.22
CA GLU A 10 10.02 -0.75 -9.43
C GLU A 10 9.33 -0.51 -8.09
N VAL A 11 8.78 0.69 -7.93
CA VAL A 11 8.09 1.14 -6.74
C VAL A 11 6.70 1.62 -7.14
N LEU A 12 5.69 0.90 -6.69
CA LEU A 12 4.30 1.19 -6.91
C LEU A 12 3.68 1.70 -5.61
N LEU A 13 3.25 2.96 -5.62
CA LEU A 13 2.59 3.60 -4.49
C LEU A 13 1.07 3.55 -4.69
N ASN A 14 0.35 3.07 -3.67
CA ASN A 14 -1.12 3.00 -3.69
C ASN A 14 -1.69 3.49 -2.36
N ASP A 15 -2.81 4.18 -2.40
CA ASP A 15 -3.62 4.61 -1.26
C ASP A 15 -4.71 3.58 -0.93
N TRP A 16 -4.81 3.14 0.32
CA TRP A 16 -5.69 2.02 0.69
C TRP A 16 -6.83 2.42 1.61
N TRP A 17 -8.06 2.23 1.10
CA TRP A 17 -9.28 2.25 1.89
C TRP A 17 -9.79 0.85 2.23
N HIS A 18 -10.39 0.72 3.41
CA HIS A 18 -11.10 -0.49 3.84
C HIS A 18 -12.49 -0.64 3.21
N LYS A 19 -13.10 0.47 2.77
CA LYS A 19 -14.35 0.44 2.00
C LYS A 19 -14.05 0.10 0.54
N SER A 20 -14.91 -0.69 -0.07
CA SER A 20 -14.84 -0.94 -1.52
C SER A 20 -15.12 0.33 -2.33
N THR A 21 -14.63 0.37 -3.57
CA THR A 21 -14.89 1.42 -4.57
C THR A 21 -16.37 1.49 -4.85
N TYR A 22 -17.08 0.37 -4.80
CA TYR A 22 -18.52 0.33 -4.94
C TYR A 22 -19.22 1.08 -3.80
N GLU A 23 -18.86 0.80 -2.55
CA GLU A 23 -19.41 1.53 -1.39
C GLU A 23 -19.04 3.02 -1.43
N GLN A 24 -17.82 3.35 -1.85
CA GLN A 24 -17.38 4.73 -2.01
C GLN A 24 -18.17 5.44 -3.12
N ALA A 25 -18.33 4.82 -4.29
CA ALA A 25 -19.09 5.35 -5.41
C ALA A 25 -20.57 5.52 -5.06
N ALA A 26 -21.17 4.54 -4.37
CA ALA A 26 -22.54 4.64 -3.88
C ALA A 26 -22.72 5.80 -2.90
N GLY A 27 -21.76 6.00 -1.98
CA GLY A 27 -21.77 7.14 -1.06
C GLY A 27 -21.64 8.49 -1.77
N LEU A 28 -20.75 8.57 -2.77
CA LEU A 28 -20.58 9.78 -3.59
C LEU A 28 -21.80 10.10 -4.46
N ALA A 29 -22.58 9.09 -4.84
CA ALA A 29 -23.81 9.25 -5.62
C ALA A 29 -25.08 9.45 -4.77
N ALA A 30 -24.98 9.33 -3.44
CA ALA A 30 -26.13 9.48 -2.53
C ALA A 30 -26.53 10.95 -2.31
N VAL A 31 -27.76 11.16 -1.84
CA VAL A 31 -28.25 12.46 -1.37
C VAL A 31 -28.74 12.31 0.08
N PRO A 32 -28.11 12.95 1.08
CA PRO A 32 -26.92 13.80 0.95
C PRO A 32 -25.67 12.97 0.59
N ILE A 33 -24.69 13.63 -0.04
CA ILE A 33 -23.43 13.01 -0.42
C ILE A 33 -22.68 12.49 0.82
N VAL A 34 -22.15 11.27 0.72
CA VAL A 34 -21.26 10.68 1.73
C VAL A 34 -19.83 10.71 1.21
N TRP A 35 -19.02 11.60 1.78
CA TRP A 35 -17.62 11.74 1.39
C TRP A 35 -16.77 10.52 1.79
N VAL A 36 -15.81 10.17 0.94
CA VAL A 36 -14.94 8.99 1.11
C VAL A 36 -14.00 9.12 2.31
N GLY A 37 -13.50 10.33 2.55
CA GLY A 37 -12.50 10.62 3.57
C GLY A 37 -11.10 10.11 3.21
N GLU A 38 -10.17 10.22 4.15
CA GLU A 38 -8.76 9.86 3.96
C GLU A 38 -8.53 8.34 3.95
N PRO A 39 -7.48 7.86 3.24
CA PRO A 39 -7.13 6.45 3.24
C PRO A 39 -6.66 5.99 4.61
N GLN A 40 -6.85 4.70 4.91
CA GLN A 40 -6.34 4.12 6.15
C GLN A 40 -4.83 3.90 6.10
N SER A 41 -4.25 3.60 4.94
CA SER A 41 -2.81 3.36 4.81
C SER A 41 -2.29 3.61 3.40
N LEU A 42 -1.00 3.88 3.29
CA LEU A 42 -0.27 3.88 2.02
C LEU A 42 0.41 2.52 1.83
N LEU A 43 0.34 1.97 0.62
CA LEU A 43 0.95 0.72 0.23
C LEU A 43 2.15 0.96 -0.68
N ILE A 44 3.23 0.23 -0.43
CA ILE A 44 4.40 0.16 -1.31
C ILE A 44 4.45 -1.24 -1.89
N ASN A 45 4.37 -1.37 -3.21
CA ASN A 45 4.28 -2.64 -3.93
C ASN A 45 3.16 -3.56 -3.36
N GLY A 46 2.00 -2.95 -3.06
CA GLY A 46 0.83 -3.66 -2.55
C GLY A 46 0.90 -4.05 -1.08
N ARG A 47 1.93 -3.61 -0.32
CA ARG A 47 2.12 -3.94 1.09
C ARG A 47 2.00 -2.72 1.99
N GLY A 48 1.27 -2.87 3.09
CA GLY A 48 1.11 -1.80 4.08
C GLY A 48 0.51 -2.29 5.40
N ARG A 49 0.58 -1.43 6.41
CA ARG A 49 0.09 -1.67 7.77
C ARG A 49 -0.86 -0.56 8.20
N TYR A 50 -1.79 -0.89 9.07
CA TYR A 50 -2.71 0.08 9.63
C TYR A 50 -2.85 -0.11 11.14
N ASN A 51 -2.88 1.01 11.88
CA ASN A 51 -3.20 1.07 13.30
C ASN A 51 -2.32 0.17 14.21
N CYS A 52 -1.00 0.28 14.05
CA CYS A 52 -0.02 -0.46 14.85
C CYS A 52 0.47 0.27 16.11
N SER A 53 0.06 1.52 16.33
CA SER A 53 0.41 2.29 17.52
C SER A 53 -0.53 2.04 18.71
N ALA A 54 -1.72 1.48 18.48
CA ALA A 54 -2.78 1.42 19.49
C ALA A 54 -2.86 0.08 20.26
N MET A 55 -2.06 -0.94 19.91
CA MET A 55 -2.13 -2.27 20.55
C MET A 55 -0.75 -2.93 20.69
N ALA A 56 -0.64 -3.82 21.69
CA ALA A 56 0.47 -4.77 21.87
C ALA A 56 0.82 -5.47 20.54
N PRO A 57 2.05 -5.99 20.36
CA PRO A 57 2.51 -6.55 19.08
C PRO A 57 1.63 -7.74 18.68
N ASP A 58 0.56 -7.47 17.96
CA ASP A 58 -0.22 -8.47 17.26
C ASP A 58 0.61 -9.01 16.09
N ALA A 59 0.27 -10.20 15.62
CA ALA A 59 0.99 -10.81 14.50
C ALA A 59 0.97 -9.92 13.23
N ALA A 60 -0.05 -9.08 13.08
CA ALA A 60 -0.25 -8.20 11.92
C ALA A 60 0.64 -6.95 11.93
N CYS A 61 1.03 -6.46 13.09
CA CYS A 61 1.95 -5.33 13.26
C CYS A 61 3.40 -5.77 13.47
N ASN A 62 3.63 -7.09 13.61
CA ASN A 62 4.97 -7.64 13.61
C ASN A 62 5.70 -7.26 12.31
N ALA A 63 6.88 -6.65 12.46
CA ALA A 63 7.61 -6.09 11.34
C ALA A 63 8.06 -7.12 10.30
N THR A 64 8.13 -8.38 10.71
CA THR A 64 8.56 -9.51 9.90
C THR A 64 7.40 -10.25 9.22
N HIS A 65 6.15 -9.85 9.46
CA HIS A 65 5.00 -10.55 8.90
C HIS A 65 4.99 -10.50 7.36
N PRO A 66 4.94 -11.65 6.65
CA PRO A 66 5.17 -11.69 5.20
C PRO A 66 4.12 -10.94 4.37
N GLU A 67 2.93 -10.68 4.93
CA GLU A 67 1.87 -9.96 4.25
C GLU A 67 2.01 -8.43 4.31
N CYS A 68 2.74 -7.88 5.26
CA CYS A 68 2.89 -6.42 5.41
C CYS A 68 4.30 -5.98 5.82
N ALA A 69 5.28 -6.88 5.72
CA ALA A 69 6.69 -6.52 5.71
C ALA A 69 6.92 -5.48 4.60
N ALA A 70 7.55 -4.36 4.95
CA ALA A 70 7.90 -3.34 3.98
C ALA A 70 8.77 -3.96 2.88
N GLN A 71 8.57 -3.54 1.64
CA GLN A 71 9.42 -3.96 0.54
C GLN A 71 10.85 -3.50 0.82
N VAL A 72 11.79 -4.44 0.83
CA VAL A 72 13.22 -4.16 0.92
C VAL A 72 13.82 -4.20 -0.48
N PHE A 73 14.56 -3.17 -0.84
CA PHE A 73 15.33 -3.11 -2.07
C PHE A 73 16.80 -3.35 -1.72
N ALA A 74 17.31 -4.53 -2.07
CA ALA A 74 18.70 -4.89 -1.80
C ALA A 74 19.62 -4.10 -2.75
N VAL A 75 20.58 -3.38 -2.17
CA VAL A 75 21.55 -2.57 -2.90
C VAL A 75 22.98 -2.94 -2.51
N VAL A 76 23.88 -2.87 -3.49
CA VAL A 76 25.33 -3.04 -3.31
C VAL A 76 26.00 -1.67 -3.25
N PRO A 77 26.86 -1.41 -2.25
CA PRO A 77 27.62 -0.16 -2.15
C PRO A 77 28.42 0.15 -3.43
N GLY A 78 28.50 1.43 -3.80
CA GLY A 78 29.27 1.90 -4.95
C GLY A 78 28.58 1.76 -6.30
N ARG A 79 27.34 1.25 -6.36
CA ARG A 79 26.54 1.15 -7.58
C ARG A 79 25.44 2.20 -7.67
N THR A 80 25.05 2.55 -8.90
CA THR A 80 23.94 3.45 -9.23
C THR A 80 22.73 2.65 -9.70
N TYR A 81 21.57 2.88 -9.08
CA TYR A 81 20.33 2.17 -9.34
C TYR A 81 19.28 3.10 -9.94
N ARG A 82 18.42 2.57 -10.80
CA ARG A 82 17.23 3.28 -11.30
C ARG A 82 15.99 2.85 -10.52
N PHE A 83 15.45 3.74 -9.71
CA PHE A 83 14.12 3.56 -9.12
C PHE A 83 13.05 4.12 -10.05
N ARG A 84 12.14 3.26 -10.50
CA ARG A 84 10.96 3.62 -11.27
C ARG A 84 9.78 3.71 -10.31
N ILE A 85 9.42 4.93 -9.94
CA ILE A 85 8.32 5.18 -9.00
C ILE A 85 7.07 5.54 -9.80
N ALA A 86 6.01 4.77 -9.58
CA ALA A 86 4.69 5.02 -10.16
C ALA A 86 3.65 5.15 -9.04
N SER A 87 2.75 6.10 -9.19
CA SER A 87 1.56 6.24 -8.35
C SER A 87 0.37 5.70 -9.12
N VAL A 88 -0.41 4.85 -8.47
CA VAL A 88 -1.64 4.27 -9.04
C VAL A 88 -2.72 4.32 -8.00
N THR A 89 -3.87 4.83 -8.41
CA THR A 89 -5.09 4.78 -7.62
C THR A 89 -5.62 3.35 -7.66
N PRO A 90 -5.76 2.65 -6.53
CA PRO A 90 -6.06 1.24 -6.58
C PRO A 90 -7.52 0.98 -6.95
N PRO A 91 -7.80 -0.09 -7.72
CA PRO A 91 -9.11 -0.71 -7.67
C PRO A 91 -9.27 -1.31 -6.26
N SER A 92 -10.28 -0.92 -5.49
CA SER A 92 -10.50 -1.54 -4.17
C SER A 92 -10.69 -3.06 -4.31
N PRO A 93 -10.23 -3.88 -3.35
CA PRO A 93 -10.62 -5.27 -3.30
C PRO A 93 -12.12 -5.39 -2.96
N PRO A 94 -12.78 -6.48 -3.38
CA PRO A 94 -14.08 -6.86 -2.84
C PRO A 94 -13.98 -7.01 -1.32
N SER A 95 -15.00 -6.53 -0.62
CA SER A 95 -15.08 -6.09 0.78
C SER A 95 -14.85 -7.17 1.86
N THR A 96 -13.79 -7.98 1.78
CA THR A 96 -13.67 -9.18 2.63
C THR A 96 -12.51 -9.18 3.62
N SER A 97 -11.73 -8.09 3.74
CA SER A 97 -10.68 -8.07 4.75
C SER A 97 -10.43 -6.67 5.32
N ARG A 98 -10.93 -6.43 6.54
CA ARG A 98 -10.41 -5.41 7.48
C ARG A 98 -9.08 -5.89 8.09
N SER A 99 -8.18 -6.45 7.30
CA SER A 99 -6.90 -6.94 7.82
C SER A 99 -6.00 -5.75 8.15
N ARG A 100 -5.36 -5.74 9.32
CA ARG A 100 -4.38 -4.71 9.71
C ARG A 100 -3.07 -4.78 8.91
N CYS A 101 -2.97 -5.81 8.07
CA CYS A 101 -1.84 -6.21 7.26
C CYS A 101 -2.38 -6.60 5.88
N THR A 102 -1.83 -6.05 4.79
CA THR A 102 -2.34 -6.31 3.44
C THR A 102 -1.21 -6.59 2.47
N ARG A 103 -1.35 -7.66 1.68
CA ARG A 103 -0.53 -7.98 0.52
C ARG A 103 -1.44 -8.11 -0.70
N ARG A 104 -1.42 -7.11 -1.57
CA ARG A 104 -2.02 -7.25 -2.90
C ARG A 104 -1.04 -8.00 -3.81
N ARG A 105 -1.52 -9.10 -4.41
CA ARG A 105 -0.80 -9.86 -5.43
C ARG A 105 -1.06 -9.27 -6.80
#